data_AF-A0A950WPC3-F1
#
_entry.id   AF-A0A950WPC3-F1
#
_cell.length_a   1.000
_cell.length_b   1.000
_cell.length_c   1.000
_cell.angle_alpha   90.00
_cell.angle_beta   90.00
_cell.angle_gamma   90.00
#
_symmetry.space_group_name_H-M   'P 1'
#
loop_
_entity.id
_entity.type
_entity.pdbx_description
1 polymer ?
#
loop_
_entity_poly.entity_id
_entity_poly.type
_entity_poly.pdbx_seq_one_letter_code
_entity_poly.pdbx_strand_id
1 'polypeptide(L)'
;MGELAEPSREEVEAAVVAEAERIGPDGFDKAAVVKKFLGRGVSRATLYRWVDAVLATGKPGAAVVQKVKAAAKERAARTSDPAEDAAAEAVEKLPAVVKVEDITGTHGPIPVIEKLGQCVRIAEKLIKHAETPEGGVRNAKLLLTASEHLRRTLETTVRLHEAIMDTVQVERFHEAVFNVLRRKDPMLVEEVLAELRALNAQWGLG
;
A
#
# COMPACT_ATOMS: atom_id res chain seq x y z
N MET A 1 36.99 26.77 -4.70
CA MET A 1 35.70 26.04 -4.62
C MET A 1 35.14 26.02 -6.02
N GLY A 2 35.08 24.85 -6.67
CA GLY A 2 34.49 24.77 -8.02
C GLY A 2 32.98 24.95 -7.91
N GLU A 3 32.41 25.86 -8.68
CA GLU A 3 30.95 25.93 -8.86
C GLU A 3 30.46 24.58 -9.38
N LEU A 4 29.70 23.87 -8.56
CA LEU A 4 29.00 22.67 -9.02
C LEU A 4 27.88 23.12 -9.96
N ALA A 5 27.91 22.63 -11.19
CA ALA A 5 26.89 22.94 -12.20
C ALA A 5 25.48 22.63 -11.69
N GLU A 6 24.51 23.46 -12.08
CA GLU A 6 23.11 23.27 -11.74
C GLU A 6 22.62 21.89 -12.16
N PRO A 7 21.88 21.16 -11.30
CA PRO A 7 21.41 19.82 -11.60
C PRO A 7 20.32 19.90 -12.66
N SER A 8 20.45 19.07 -13.69
CA SER A 8 19.39 18.92 -14.68
C SER A 8 18.23 18.11 -14.10
N ARG A 9 17.04 18.30 -14.67
CA ARG A 9 15.86 17.51 -14.28
C ARG A 9 16.05 16.01 -14.53
N GLU A 10 16.77 15.66 -15.59
CA GLU A 10 17.11 14.28 -15.94
C GLU A 10 18.04 13.64 -14.90
N GLU A 11 19.01 14.41 -14.38
CA GLU A 11 19.91 13.94 -13.33
C GLU A 11 19.14 13.63 -12.03
N VAL A 12 18.16 14.46 -11.68
CA VAL A 12 17.28 14.23 -10.53
C VAL A 12 16.37 13.02 -10.77
N GLU A 13 15.82 12.85 -11.98
CA GLU A 13 15.02 11.67 -12.35
C GLU A 13 15.84 10.37 -12.22
N ALA A 14 17.06 10.34 -12.75
CA ALA A 14 17.95 9.19 -12.63
C ALA A 14 18.26 8.85 -11.16
N ALA A 15 18.49 9.86 -10.32
CA ALA A 15 18.72 9.66 -8.90
C ALA A 15 17.49 9.13 -8.15
N VAL A 16 16.28 9.54 -8.53
CA VAL A 16 15.03 8.99 -7.98
C VAL A 16 14.87 7.52 -8.35
N VAL A 17 15.09 7.16 -9.61
CA VAL A 17 15.00 5.76 -10.06
C VAL A 17 16.04 4.89 -9.36
N ALA A 18 17.29 5.34 -9.28
CA ALA A 18 18.36 4.61 -8.62
C ALA A 18 18.10 4.40 -7.12
N GLU A 19 17.53 5.39 -6.43
CA GLU A 19 17.19 5.25 -5.01
C GLU A 19 16.01 4.29 -4.80
N ALA A 20 14.99 4.35 -5.66
CA ALA A 20 13.85 3.43 -5.64
C ALA A 20 14.29 1.98 -5.89
N GLU A 21 15.24 1.75 -6.81
CA GLU A 21 15.82 0.42 -7.04
C GLU A 21 16.64 -0.12 -5.86
N ARG A 22 17.19 0.76 -5.03
CA ARG A 22 18.07 0.38 -3.93
C ARG A 22 17.29 0.00 -2.67
N ILE A 23 16.28 0.78 -2.31
CA ILE A 23 15.53 0.60 -1.06
C ILE A 23 14.19 -0.11 -1.29
N GLY A 24 13.63 -0.02 -2.50
CA GLY A 24 12.24 -0.39 -2.77
C GLY A 24 11.26 0.76 -2.50
N PRO A 25 9.98 0.58 -2.88
CA PRO A 25 8.95 1.63 -2.83
C PRO A 25 8.64 2.10 -1.40
N ASP A 26 8.63 1.19 -0.42
CA ASP A 26 8.19 1.48 0.96
C ASP A 26 9.23 2.24 1.80
N GLY A 27 10.51 2.16 1.39
CA GLY A 27 11.61 2.84 2.08
C GLY A 27 12.11 4.10 1.36
N PHE A 28 11.40 4.58 0.33
CA PHE A 28 11.85 5.72 -0.46
C PHE A 28 11.82 7.03 0.35
N ASP A 29 12.99 7.61 0.61
CA ASP A 29 13.13 8.92 1.27
C ASP A 29 13.47 10.04 0.28
N LYS A 30 12.50 10.93 0.04
CA LYS A 30 12.66 12.12 -0.80
C LYS A 30 13.79 13.03 -0.30
N ALA A 31 13.95 13.15 1.02
CA ALA A 31 14.96 14.03 1.62
C ALA A 31 16.38 13.53 1.33
N ALA A 32 16.60 12.21 1.33
CA ALA A 32 17.86 11.60 0.95
C ALA A 32 18.25 11.93 -0.50
N VAL A 33 17.30 11.90 -1.45
CA VAL A 33 17.55 12.27 -2.85
C VAL A 33 17.83 13.78 -2.97
N VAL A 34 16.99 14.62 -2.38
CA VAL A 34 17.15 16.10 -2.44
C VAL A 34 18.48 16.54 -1.84
N LYS A 35 18.95 15.91 -0.75
CA LYS A 35 20.23 16.22 -0.10
C LYS A 35 21.43 16.10 -1.03
N LYS A 36 21.38 15.20 -2.02
CA LYS A 36 22.46 15.01 -3.03
C LYS A 36 22.63 16.22 -3.95
N PHE A 37 21.61 17.07 -4.08
CA PHE A 37 21.57 18.19 -5.02
C PHE A 37 21.56 19.56 -4.35
N LEU A 38 21.59 19.63 -3.01
CA LEU A 38 21.67 20.90 -2.29
C LEU A 38 22.98 21.62 -2.57
N GLY A 39 22.92 22.95 -2.73
CA GLY A 39 24.08 23.79 -3.00
C GLY A 39 24.47 23.91 -4.48
N ARG A 40 23.72 23.29 -5.39
CA ARG A 40 23.95 23.35 -6.85
C ARG A 40 23.02 24.35 -7.55
N GLY A 41 22.82 25.53 -7.01
CA GLY A 41 22.02 26.62 -7.64
C GLY A 41 20.49 26.45 -7.66
N VAL A 42 19.94 25.24 -7.54
CA VAL A 42 18.48 25.01 -7.52
C VAL A 42 17.90 25.05 -6.11
N SER A 43 16.78 25.76 -5.94
CA SER A 43 16.09 25.85 -4.65
C SER A 43 15.60 24.47 -4.16
N ARG A 44 15.62 24.26 -2.84
CA ARG A 44 15.12 23.03 -2.21
C ARG A 44 13.67 22.71 -2.59
N ALA A 45 12.81 23.72 -2.68
CA ALA A 45 11.41 23.55 -3.08
C ALA A 45 11.28 23.05 -4.53
N THR A 46 12.10 23.57 -5.44
CA THR A 46 12.15 23.11 -6.83
C THR A 46 12.57 21.64 -6.92
N LEU A 47 13.59 21.23 -6.15
CA LEU A 47 14.06 19.84 -6.11
C LEU A 47 12.96 18.87 -5.64
N TYR A 48 12.25 19.20 -4.56
CA TYR A 48 11.12 18.37 -4.11
C TYR A 48 10.02 18.27 -5.17
N ARG A 49 9.67 19.38 -5.82
CA ARG A 49 8.67 19.39 -6.88
C ARG A 49 9.08 18.50 -8.06
N TRP A 50 10.36 18.47 -8.41
CA TRP A 50 10.85 17.58 -9.46
C TRP A 50 10.81 16.10 -9.04
N VAL A 51 11.20 15.79 -7.80
CA VAL A 51 11.09 14.43 -7.25
C VAL A 51 9.63 13.96 -7.26
N ASP A 52 8.70 14.80 -6.81
CA ASP A 52 7.27 14.49 -6.81
C ASP A 52 6.72 14.27 -8.22
N ALA A 53 7.14 15.11 -9.17
CA ALA A 53 6.75 14.96 -10.57
C ALA A 53 7.25 13.65 -11.17
N VAL A 54 8.46 13.19 -10.80
CA VAL A 54 9.01 11.91 -11.26
C VAL A 54 8.26 10.74 -10.63
N LEU A 55 7.99 10.78 -9.31
CA LEU A 55 7.23 9.73 -8.63
C LEU A 55 5.82 9.59 -9.21
N ALA A 56 5.16 10.69 -9.54
CA ALA A 56 3.83 10.69 -10.15
C ALA A 56 3.78 10.03 -11.54
N THR A 57 4.90 9.91 -12.26
CA THR A 57 4.94 9.24 -13.57
C THR A 57 4.92 7.71 -13.48
N GLY A 58 5.13 7.14 -12.28
CA GLY A 58 5.22 5.68 -12.10
C GLY A 58 6.51 5.04 -12.66
N LYS A 59 7.38 5.81 -13.33
CA LYS A 59 8.65 5.31 -13.89
C LYS A 59 9.55 4.61 -12.86
N PRO A 60 9.73 5.12 -11.62
CA PRO A 60 10.56 4.43 -10.63
C PRO A 60 10.00 3.05 -10.25
N GLY A 61 8.67 2.94 -10.09
CA GLY A 61 8.01 1.65 -9.83
C GLY A 61 8.19 0.65 -10.98
N ALA A 62 8.04 1.11 -12.22
CA ALA A 62 8.25 0.28 -13.41
C ALA A 62 9.69 -0.26 -13.49
N ALA A 63 10.70 0.56 -13.16
CA ALA A 63 12.11 0.15 -13.15
C ALA A 63 12.37 -0.97 -12.12
N VAL A 64 11.82 -0.84 -10.90
CA VAL A 64 11.92 -1.88 -9.86
C VAL A 64 11.30 -3.18 -10.34
N VAL A 65 10.09 -3.14 -10.91
CA VAL A 65 9.39 -4.32 -11.44
C VAL A 65 10.20 -5.00 -12.55
N GLN A 66 10.77 -4.22 -13.48
CA GLN A 66 11.60 -4.78 -14.56
C GLN A 66 12.87 -5.45 -14.02
N LYS A 67 13.51 -4.87 -13.00
CA LYS A 67 14.69 -5.46 -12.35
C LYS A 67 14.36 -6.78 -11.66
N VAL A 68 13.20 -6.87 -10.98
CA VAL A 68 12.72 -8.12 -10.37
C VAL A 68 12.43 -9.17 -11.44
N LYS A 69 11.78 -8.80 -12.54
CA LYS A 69 11.52 -9.71 -13.67
C LYS A 69 12.81 -10.23 -14.31
N ALA A 70 13.81 -9.36 -14.50
CA ALA A 70 15.11 -9.76 -15.03
C ALA A 70 15.83 -10.74 -14.09
N ALA A 71 15.86 -10.45 -12.79
CA ALA A 71 16.45 -11.34 -11.80
C ALA A 71 15.72 -12.69 -11.70
N ALA A 72 14.40 -12.71 -11.84
CA ALA A 72 13.61 -13.95 -11.90
C ALA A 72 13.93 -14.77 -13.15
N LYS A 73 14.02 -14.12 -14.32
CA LYS A 73 14.37 -14.78 -15.60
C LYS A 73 15.78 -15.37 -15.59
N GLU A 74 16.74 -14.65 -15.00
CA GLU A 74 18.12 -15.13 -14.88
C GLU A 74 18.24 -16.34 -13.95
N ARG A 75 17.46 -16.39 -12.86
CA ARG A 75 17.41 -17.56 -11.98
C ARG A 75 16.72 -18.75 -12.65
N ALA A 76 15.61 -18.52 -13.36
CA ALA A 76 14.91 -19.56 -14.11
C ALA A 76 15.80 -20.22 -15.19
N ALA A 77 16.76 -19.47 -15.74
CA ALA A 77 17.71 -20.01 -16.72
C ALA A 77 18.83 -20.88 -16.11
N ARG A 78 19.01 -20.89 -14.78
CA ARG A 78 20.09 -21.62 -14.09
C ARG A 78 19.66 -22.95 -13.47
N THR A 79 18.38 -23.27 -13.42
CA THR A 79 17.86 -24.48 -12.73
C THR A 79 17.30 -25.47 -13.77
N SER A 80 17.66 -26.75 -13.63
CA SER A 80 17.47 -27.78 -14.67
C SER A 80 16.20 -28.62 -14.55
N ASP A 81 15.29 -28.33 -13.63
CA ASP A 81 13.98 -29.00 -13.57
C ASP A 81 12.86 -27.96 -13.41
N PRO A 82 12.22 -27.51 -14.52
CA PRO A 82 11.39 -26.32 -14.52
C PRO A 82 9.91 -26.57 -14.18
N ALA A 83 9.49 -27.78 -13.82
CA ALA A 83 8.07 -28.11 -13.69
C ALA A 83 7.63 -28.41 -12.25
N GLU A 84 8.33 -29.29 -11.52
CA GLU A 84 7.93 -29.66 -10.15
C GLU A 84 8.44 -28.66 -9.10
N ASP A 85 9.70 -28.23 -9.18
CA ASP A 85 10.22 -27.15 -8.34
C ASP A 85 9.59 -25.80 -8.69
N ALA A 86 9.21 -25.57 -9.95
CA ALA A 86 8.49 -24.36 -10.34
C ALA A 86 7.02 -24.39 -9.94
N ALA A 87 6.36 -25.56 -9.80
CA ALA A 87 5.01 -25.64 -9.26
C ALA A 87 5.01 -25.50 -7.72
N ALA A 88 5.99 -26.10 -7.03
CA ALA A 88 6.18 -25.93 -5.60
C ALA A 88 6.61 -24.49 -5.23
N GLU A 89 7.58 -23.90 -5.96
CA GLU A 89 7.93 -22.48 -5.81
C GLU A 89 6.86 -21.55 -6.40
N ALA A 90 6.08 -21.92 -7.42
CA ALA A 90 4.96 -21.10 -7.85
C ALA A 90 3.89 -21.06 -6.77
N VAL A 91 3.60 -22.13 -6.04
CA VAL A 91 2.72 -22.02 -4.87
C VAL A 91 3.32 -21.08 -3.80
N GLU A 92 4.65 -20.98 -3.69
CA GLU A 92 5.37 -20.09 -2.78
C GLU A 92 5.58 -18.64 -3.32
N LYS A 93 5.50 -18.41 -4.63
CA LYS A 93 5.81 -17.14 -5.35
C LYS A 93 4.70 -16.65 -6.28
N LEU A 94 3.61 -17.39 -6.44
CA LEU A 94 2.36 -16.87 -6.94
C LEU A 94 2.10 -15.63 -6.09
N PRO A 95 1.80 -14.46 -6.67
CA PRO A 95 1.36 -13.34 -5.86
C PRO A 95 0.24 -13.88 -5.00
N ALA A 96 0.46 -13.89 -3.69
CA ALA A 96 -0.54 -14.29 -2.72
C ALA A 96 -1.85 -13.67 -3.19
N VAL A 97 -2.93 -14.47 -3.27
CA VAL A 97 -4.27 -13.97 -3.62
C VAL A 97 -4.39 -12.62 -2.97
N VAL A 98 -4.39 -11.55 -3.77
CA VAL A 98 -4.16 -10.19 -3.28
C VAL A 98 -5.26 -9.97 -2.26
N LYS A 99 -4.89 -10.08 -0.98
CA LYS A 99 -5.85 -9.91 0.09
C LYS A 99 -6.10 -8.42 0.14
N VAL A 100 -7.23 -8.01 0.70
CA VAL A 100 -7.48 -6.58 0.93
C VAL A 100 -6.34 -5.95 1.77
N GLU A 101 -5.65 -6.77 2.56
CA GLU A 101 -4.41 -6.45 3.28
C GLU A 101 -3.24 -6.01 2.36
N ASP A 102 -3.11 -6.61 1.18
CA ASP A 102 -2.01 -6.38 0.24
C ASP A 102 -2.24 -5.12 -0.63
N ILE A 103 -3.50 -4.80 -0.94
CA ILE A 103 -3.89 -3.56 -1.66
C ILE A 103 -3.73 -2.32 -0.78
N THR A 104 -3.90 -2.50 0.53
CA THR A 104 -3.82 -1.41 1.50
C THR A 104 -2.38 -1.10 1.95
N GLY A 105 -1.38 -1.88 1.49
CA GLY A 105 0.04 -1.61 1.73
C GLY A 105 0.47 -1.72 3.19
N THR A 106 -0.28 -2.43 4.03
CA THR A 106 -0.01 -2.49 5.47
C THR A 106 -0.13 -3.89 6.04
N HIS A 107 1.01 -4.49 6.35
CA HIS A 107 1.10 -5.52 7.39
C HIS A 107 0.86 -4.88 8.75
N GLY A 108 -0.41 -4.64 9.10
CA GLY A 108 -0.86 -3.99 10.33
C GLY A 108 -2.35 -3.67 10.27
N PRO A 109 -3.00 -3.26 11.39
CA PRO A 109 -4.38 -2.78 11.33
C PRO A 109 -4.47 -1.69 10.26
N ILE A 110 -5.42 -1.83 9.34
CA ILE A 110 -5.65 -0.91 8.20
C ILE A 110 -5.47 0.53 8.70
N PRO A 111 -4.67 1.40 8.05
CA PRO A 111 -4.40 2.76 8.48
C PRO A 111 -5.67 3.51 8.90
N VAL A 112 -6.79 3.22 8.23
CA VAL A 112 -8.12 3.74 8.55
C VAL A 112 -8.59 3.37 9.96
N ILE A 113 -8.42 2.12 10.42
CA ILE A 113 -8.79 1.68 11.77
C ILE A 113 -7.97 2.43 12.82
N GLU A 114 -6.67 2.58 12.61
CA GLU A 114 -5.81 3.35 13.52
C GLU A 114 -6.23 4.82 13.58
N LYS A 115 -6.54 5.42 12.43
CA LYS A 115 -7.01 6.80 12.33
C LYS A 115 -8.38 6.97 13.00
N LEU A 116 -9.30 6.03 12.84
CA LEU A 116 -10.59 6.03 13.55
C LEU A 116 -10.39 5.89 15.06
N GLY A 117 -9.48 5.03 15.51
CA GLY A 117 -9.10 4.94 16.91
C GLY A 117 -8.51 6.24 17.45
N GLN A 118 -7.75 6.98 16.63
CA GLN A 118 -7.29 8.33 16.99
C GLN A 118 -8.45 9.32 17.11
N CYS A 119 -9.42 9.30 16.19
CA CYS A 119 -10.62 10.14 16.25
C CYS A 119 -11.45 9.89 17.51
N VAL A 120 -11.67 8.63 17.88
CA VAL A 120 -12.36 8.25 19.13
C VAL A 120 -11.61 8.83 20.34
N ARG A 121 -10.30 8.61 20.44
CA ARG A 121 -9.49 9.15 21.55
C ARG A 121 -9.51 10.68 21.63
N ILE A 122 -9.55 11.37 20.49
CA ILE A 122 -9.68 12.83 20.46
C ILE A 122 -11.05 13.25 20.99
N ALA A 123 -12.12 12.61 20.53
CA ALA A 123 -13.47 12.90 20.98
C ALA A 123 -13.61 12.69 22.51
N GLU A 124 -13.10 11.57 23.03
CA GLU A 124 -13.09 11.28 24.48
C GLU A 124 -12.33 12.32 25.29
N LYS A 125 -11.16 12.78 24.80
CA LYS A 125 -10.41 13.86 25.45
C LYS A 125 -11.19 15.17 25.48
N LEU A 126 -11.91 15.50 24.40
CA LEU A 126 -12.75 16.70 24.33
C LEU A 126 -13.96 16.61 25.26
N ILE A 127 -14.60 15.44 25.37
CA ILE A 127 -15.67 15.16 26.32
C ILE A 127 -15.16 15.38 27.75
N LYS A 128 -14.05 14.73 28.13
CA LYS A 128 -13.43 14.89 29.45
C LYS A 128 -13.06 16.35 29.76
N HIS A 129 -12.62 17.10 28.75
CA HIS A 129 -12.32 18.53 28.91
C HIS A 129 -13.58 19.39 29.08
N ALA A 130 -14.71 18.97 28.52
CA ALA A 130 -15.99 19.67 28.61
C ALA A 130 -16.74 19.42 29.93
N GLU A 131 -16.26 18.47 30.74
CA GLU A 131 -16.79 18.09 32.06
C GLU A 131 -16.00 18.74 33.22
N THR A 132 -16.62 18.85 34.39
CA THR A 132 -15.97 19.21 35.65
C THR A 132 -15.53 17.95 36.41
N PRO A 133 -14.59 18.06 37.38
CA PRO A 133 -14.18 16.91 38.20
C PRO A 133 -15.34 16.24 38.96
N GLU A 134 -16.39 16.99 39.28
CA GLU A 134 -17.59 16.53 39.98
C GLU A 134 -18.65 15.92 39.05
N GLY A 135 -18.36 15.80 37.75
CA GLY A 135 -19.27 15.28 36.73
C GLY A 135 -20.27 16.30 36.17
N GLY A 136 -20.08 17.59 36.46
CA GLY A 136 -20.85 18.68 35.85
C GLY A 136 -20.38 18.99 34.43
N VAL A 137 -21.14 19.81 33.69
CA VAL A 137 -20.77 20.25 32.33
C VAL A 137 -20.26 21.69 32.39
N ARG A 138 -18.97 21.89 32.10
CA ARG A 138 -18.37 23.25 32.02
C ARG A 138 -18.50 23.90 30.64
N ASN A 139 -18.60 23.10 29.57
CA ASN A 139 -18.74 23.61 28.21
C ASN A 139 -19.69 22.72 27.39
N ALA A 140 -21.00 23.02 27.49
CA ALA A 140 -22.04 22.23 26.83
C ALA A 140 -21.88 22.17 25.30
N LYS A 141 -21.44 23.27 24.66
CA LYS A 141 -21.24 23.30 23.20
C LYS A 141 -20.12 22.35 22.77
N LEU A 142 -19.00 22.36 23.50
CA LEU A 142 -17.90 21.44 23.23
C LEU A 142 -18.33 19.99 23.47
N LEU A 143 -19.03 19.71 24.57
CA LEU A 143 -19.54 18.39 24.89
C LEU A 143 -20.43 17.86 23.76
N LEU A 144 -21.42 18.63 23.31
CA LEU A 144 -22.31 18.25 22.21
C LEU A 144 -21.55 17.98 20.91
N THR A 145 -20.58 18.84 20.57
CA THR A 145 -19.78 18.70 19.34
C THR A 145 -18.90 17.44 19.39
N ALA A 146 -18.28 17.17 20.55
CA ALA A 146 -17.44 16.00 20.75
C ALA A 146 -18.26 14.70 20.72
N SER A 147 -19.43 14.69 21.35
CA SER A 147 -20.37 13.56 21.31
C SER A 147 -20.86 13.25 19.90
N GLU A 148 -21.18 14.27 19.10
CA GLU A 148 -21.58 14.09 17.70
C GLU A 148 -20.43 13.58 16.83
N HIS A 149 -19.19 14.08 17.05
CA HIS A 149 -18.02 13.56 16.37
C HIS A 149 -17.74 12.09 16.73
N LEU A 150 -17.88 11.73 18.00
CA LEU A 150 -17.77 10.35 18.47
C LEU A 150 -18.81 9.46 17.80
N ARG A 151 -20.08 9.86 17.79
CA ARG A 151 -21.18 9.11 17.13
C ARG A 151 -20.86 8.83 15.67
N ARG A 152 -20.48 9.84 14.88
CA ARG A 152 -20.13 9.68 13.46
C ARG A 152 -18.92 8.77 13.24
N THR A 153 -17.93 8.87 14.12
CA THR A 153 -16.74 8.02 14.08
C THR A 153 -17.12 6.57 14.34
N LEU A 154 -17.97 6.30 15.33
CA LEU A 154 -18.48 4.96 15.62
C LEU A 154 -19.32 4.39 14.48
N GLU A 155 -20.22 5.18 13.89
CA GLU A 155 -21.00 4.76 12.71
C GLU A 155 -20.11 4.39 11.53
N THR A 156 -19.05 5.17 11.29
CA THR A 156 -18.07 4.87 10.24
C THR A 156 -17.33 3.57 10.54
N THR A 157 -16.92 3.36 11.79
CA THR A 157 -16.25 2.12 12.23
C THR A 157 -17.14 0.90 12.02
N VAL A 158 -18.44 0.97 12.37
CA VAL A 158 -19.38 -0.14 12.17
C VAL A 158 -19.52 -0.49 10.69
N ARG A 159 -19.72 0.51 9.82
CA ARG A 159 -19.83 0.28 8.37
C ARG A 159 -18.58 -0.33 7.76
N LEU A 160 -17.40 0.10 8.21
CA LEU A 160 -16.14 -0.51 7.76
C LEU A 160 -16.00 -1.94 8.26
N HIS A 161 -16.42 -2.22 9.49
CA HIS A 161 -16.41 -3.57 10.03
C HIS A 161 -17.34 -4.49 9.22
N GLU A 162 -18.54 -4.04 8.88
CA GLU A 162 -19.47 -4.77 8.00
C GLU A 162 -18.82 -5.06 6.63
N ALA A 163 -18.24 -4.05 5.97
CA ALA A 163 -17.58 -4.22 4.67
C ALA A 163 -16.38 -5.20 4.73
N ILE A 164 -15.61 -5.18 5.81
CA ILE A 164 -14.52 -6.14 6.04
C ILE A 164 -15.09 -7.55 6.20
N MET A 165 -16.15 -7.72 6.99
CA MET A 165 -16.79 -9.02 7.20
C MET A 165 -17.39 -9.58 5.91
N ASP A 166 -17.99 -8.74 5.08
CA ASP A 166 -18.51 -9.13 3.76
C ASP A 166 -17.38 -9.61 2.85
N THR A 167 -16.25 -8.90 2.83
CA THR A 167 -15.06 -9.31 2.07
C THR A 167 -14.54 -10.67 2.53
N VAL A 168 -14.40 -10.88 3.85
CA VAL A 168 -13.94 -12.15 4.42
C VAL A 168 -14.89 -13.30 4.07
N GLN A 169 -16.20 -13.05 4.02
CA GLN A 169 -17.17 -14.06 3.59
C GLN A 169 -17.00 -14.44 2.12
N VAL A 170 -16.76 -13.46 1.24
CA VAL A 170 -16.49 -13.71 -0.18
C VAL A 170 -15.20 -14.50 -0.37
N GLU A 171 -14.13 -14.17 0.36
CA GLU A 171 -12.86 -14.91 0.32
C GLU A 171 -13.06 -16.37 0.75
N ARG A 172 -13.76 -16.60 1.88
CA ARG A 172 -14.09 -17.95 2.35
C ARG A 172 -14.93 -18.73 1.35
N PHE A 173 -15.87 -18.06 0.69
CA PHE A 173 -16.67 -18.66 -0.37
C PHE A 173 -15.80 -19.09 -1.55
N HIS A 174 -14.92 -18.22 -2.05
CA HIS A 174 -13.98 -18.56 -3.12
C HIS A 174 -13.06 -19.71 -2.74
N GLU A 175 -12.51 -19.68 -1.52
CA GLU A 175 -11.66 -20.76 -1.00
C GLU A 175 -12.42 -22.10 -0.98
N ALA A 176 -13.67 -22.11 -0.50
CA ALA A 176 -14.51 -23.30 -0.48
C ALA A 176 -14.77 -23.84 -1.90
N VAL A 177 -15.07 -22.97 -2.87
CA VAL A 177 -15.26 -23.33 -4.28
C VAL A 177 -13.97 -23.94 -4.87
N PHE A 178 -12.83 -23.28 -4.70
CA PHE A 178 -11.55 -23.80 -5.20
C PHE A 178 -11.16 -25.11 -4.55
N ASN A 179 -11.45 -25.31 -3.26
CA ASN A 179 -11.21 -26.58 -2.58
C ASN A 179 -12.08 -27.72 -3.13
N VAL A 180 -13.29 -27.43 -3.64
CA VAL A 180 -14.10 -28.44 -4.35
C VAL A 180 -13.50 -28.74 -5.73
N LEU A 181 -13.15 -27.70 -6.50
CA LEU A 181 -12.56 -27.85 -7.83
C LEU A 181 -11.24 -28.61 -7.79
N ARG A 182 -10.34 -28.26 -6.87
CA ARG A 182 -9.02 -28.91 -6.70
C ARG A 182 -9.13 -30.41 -6.41
N ARG A 183 -10.19 -30.83 -5.71
CA ARG A 183 -10.47 -32.25 -5.44
C ARG A 183 -10.94 -33.02 -6.67
N LYS A 184 -11.49 -32.33 -7.68
CA LYS A 184 -12.02 -32.93 -8.91
C LYS A 184 -11.01 -32.89 -10.05
N ASP A 185 -10.42 -31.72 -10.28
CA ASP A 185 -9.44 -31.48 -11.32
C ASP A 185 -8.55 -30.28 -10.92
N PRO A 186 -7.29 -30.51 -10.52
CA PRO A 186 -6.35 -29.45 -10.20
C PRO A 186 -6.04 -28.52 -11.39
N MET A 187 -6.07 -29.02 -12.64
CA MET A 187 -5.75 -28.21 -13.81
C MET A 187 -6.85 -27.19 -14.09
N LEU A 188 -8.11 -27.58 -13.88
CA LEU A 188 -9.25 -26.68 -13.99
C LEU A 188 -9.16 -25.49 -13.02
N VAL A 189 -8.54 -25.65 -11.85
CA VAL A 189 -8.33 -24.54 -10.91
C VAL A 189 -7.38 -23.49 -11.50
N GLU A 190 -6.29 -23.92 -12.12
CA GLU A 190 -5.33 -23.02 -12.76
C GLU A 190 -5.94 -22.27 -13.94
N GLU A 191 -6.75 -22.95 -14.75
CA GLU A 191 -7.50 -22.32 -15.85
C GLU A 191 -8.47 -21.24 -15.34
N VAL A 192 -9.26 -21.56 -14.30
CA VAL A 192 -10.19 -20.60 -13.70
C VAL A 192 -9.45 -19.41 -13.08
N LEU A 193 -8.31 -19.64 -12.41
CA LEU A 193 -7.49 -18.56 -11.86
C LEU A 193 -6.89 -17.69 -12.98
N ALA A 194 -6.46 -18.27 -14.09
CA ALA A 194 -5.95 -17.53 -15.24
C ALA A 194 -7.04 -16.62 -15.85
N GLU A 195 -8.25 -17.15 -16.05
CA GLU A 195 -9.39 -16.39 -16.55
C GLU A 195 -9.82 -15.27 -15.58
N LEU A 196 -9.85 -15.54 -14.28
CA LEU A 196 -10.15 -14.52 -13.27
C LEU A 196 -9.11 -13.38 -13.29
N ARG A 197 -7.82 -13.69 -13.49
CA ARG A 197 -6.78 -12.67 -13.64
C ARG A 197 -6.98 -11.85 -14.92
N ALA A 198 -7.32 -12.49 -16.03
CA ALA A 198 -7.59 -11.81 -17.29
C ALA A 198 -8.78 -10.85 -17.15
N LEU A 199 -9.85 -11.31 -16.48
CA LEU A 199 -11.02 -10.48 -16.18
C LEU A 199 -10.66 -9.31 -15.24
N ASN A 200 -9.86 -9.56 -14.21
CA ASN A 200 -9.41 -8.52 -13.28
C ASN A 200 -8.62 -7.42 -13.99
N ALA A 201 -7.72 -7.81 -14.91
CA ALA A 201 -6.96 -6.87 -15.74
C ALA A 201 -7.86 -6.08 -16.71
N GLN A 202 -8.89 -6.72 -17.27
CA GLN A 202 -9.86 -6.05 -18.14
C GLN A 202 -10.65 -4.97 -17.41
N TRP A 203 -10.96 -5.17 -16.13
CA TRP A 203 -11.75 -4.24 -15.32
C TRP A 203 -10.90 -3.22 -14.55
N GLY A 204 -9.56 -3.27 -14.68
CA GLY A 204 -8.64 -2.33 -14.04
C GLY A 204 -8.58 -2.49 -12.52
N LEU A 205 -8.87 -3.69 -12.01
CA LEU A 205 -8.88 -4.03 -10.60
C LEU A 205 -7.54 -4.67 -10.14
N GLY A 206 -6.50 -4.62 -10.98
CA GLY A 206 -5.16 -5.15 -10.70
C GLY A 206 -4.05 -4.45 -11.50
#